data_AF-A0A0P9CLI0-F1
#
_entry.id   AF-A0A0P9CLI0-F1
#
_cell.length_a   1.000
_cell.length_b   1.000
_cell.length_c   1.000
_cell.angle_alpha   90.00
_cell.angle_beta   90.00
_cell.angle_gamma   90.00
#
_symmetry.space_group_name_H-M   'P 1'
#
loop_
_entity.id
_entity.type
_entity.pdbx_description
1 polymer ?
#
loop_
_entity_poly.entity_id
_entity_poly.type
_entity_poly.pdbx_seq_one_letter_code
_entity_poly.pdbx_strand_id
1 'polypeptide(L)' 'MHLSAILPTRPALICQIYNRRVASDVKISLMERYPASHPITLVRAAGVDGDEQVWTVPLHEIDHQDALDH' A
#
# COMPACT_ATOMS: atom_id res chain seq x y z
N MET A 1 -0.95 -13.85 -0.75
CA MET A 1 -2.39 -13.52 -0.52
C MET A 1 -3.17 -13.83 -1.78
N HIS A 2 -4.39 -14.35 -1.72
CA HIS A 2 -5.22 -14.54 -2.92
C HIS A 2 -6.16 -13.34 -3.08
N LEU A 3 -5.88 -12.45 -4.05
CA LEU A 3 -6.59 -11.16 -4.24
C LEU A 3 -7.95 -11.28 -4.96
N SER A 4 -8.65 -12.40 -4.82
CA SER A 4 -9.92 -12.63 -5.55
C SER A 4 -11.03 -11.65 -5.20
N ALA A 5 -10.90 -10.92 -4.08
CA ALA A 5 -11.81 -9.85 -3.69
C ALA A 5 -11.50 -8.46 -4.30
N ILE A 6 -10.31 -8.25 -4.90
CA ILE A 6 -9.94 -6.94 -5.45
C ILE A 6 -10.43 -6.81 -6.88
N LEU A 7 -11.34 -5.85 -7.08
CA LEU A 7 -11.89 -5.45 -8.38
C LEU A 7 -11.22 -4.14 -8.82
N PRO A 8 -10.45 -4.12 -9.94
CA PRO A 8 -9.74 -2.92 -10.39
C PRO A 8 -10.62 -1.69 -10.64
N THR A 9 -11.91 -1.89 -10.86
CA THR A 9 -12.90 -0.84 -11.09
C THR A 9 -13.48 -0.24 -9.80
N ARG A 10 -13.02 -0.68 -8.63
CA ARG A 10 -13.47 -0.18 -7.32
C ARG A 10 -12.27 0.23 -6.45
N PRO A 11 -12.41 1.28 -5.61
CA PRO A 11 -11.42 1.58 -4.59
C PRO A 11 -11.21 0.38 -3.66
N ALA A 12 -9.95 0.11 -3.31
CA ALA A 12 -9.57 -0.91 -2.34
C ALA A 12 -8.86 -0.24 -1.16
N LEU A 13 -9.23 -0.64 0.05
CA LEU A 13 -8.54 -0.27 1.29
C LEU A 13 -7.86 -1.52 1.85
N ILE A 14 -6.54 -1.48 1.96
CA ILE A 14 -5.74 -2.58 2.48
C ILE A 14 -5.04 -2.09 3.74
N CYS A 15 -5.40 -2.69 4.88
CA CYS A 15 -4.84 -2.36 6.18
C CYS A 15 -3.75 -3.37 6.58
N GLN A 16 -3.12 -3.13 7.74
CA GLN A 16 -2.12 -4.03 8.33
C GLN A 16 -0.85 -4.18 7.50
N ILE A 17 -0.45 -3.12 6.79
CA ILE A 17 0.85 -3.00 6.14
C ILE A 17 1.81 -2.33 7.12
N TYR A 18 2.39 -3.13 8.03
CA TYR A 18 3.18 -2.61 9.15
C TYR A 18 4.69 -2.67 8.94
N ASN A 19 5.17 -3.47 7.98
CA ASN A 19 6.60 -3.53 7.66
C ASN A 19 6.85 -3.69 6.15
N ARG A 20 8.11 -3.46 5.74
CA ARG A 20 8.56 -3.62 4.35
C ARG A 20 8.27 -5.00 3.76
N ARG A 21 8.41 -6.08 4.55
CA ARG A 21 8.16 -7.45 4.07
C ARG A 21 6.70 -7.64 3.63
N VAL A 22 5.75 -7.21 4.47
CA VAL A 22 4.32 -7.25 4.14
C VAL A 22 4.02 -6.35 2.95
N ALA A 23 4.64 -5.17 2.88
CA ALA A 23 4.51 -4.28 1.73
C ALA A 23 4.98 -4.92 0.42
N SER A 24 6.11 -5.65 0.43
CA SER A 24 6.60 -6.37 -0.75
C SER A 24 5.64 -7.49 -1.19
N ASP A 25 5.07 -8.24 -0.24
CA ASP A 25 4.07 -9.28 -0.56
C ASP A 25 2.79 -8.68 -1.17
N VAL A 26 2.33 -7.54 -0.65
CA VAL A 26 1.20 -6.80 -1.20
C VAL A 26 1.51 -6.22 -2.56
N LYS A 27 2.71 -5.66 -2.76
CA LYS A 27 3.19 -5.16 -4.06
C LYS A 27 3.07 -6.24 -5.13
N ILE A 28 3.69 -7.40 -4.91
CA ILE A 28 3.70 -8.50 -5.88
C ILE A 28 2.27 -8.93 -6.18
N SER A 29 1.44 -9.08 -5.15
CA SER A 29 0.05 -9.48 -5.32
C SER A 29 -0.72 -8.44 -6.17
N LEU A 30 -0.62 -7.15 -5.86
CA LEU A 30 -1.33 -6.09 -6.59
C LEU A 30 -0.83 -5.92 -8.03
N MET A 31 0.45 -6.17 -8.30
CA MET A 31 1.02 -6.09 -9.64
C MET A 31 0.47 -7.15 -10.60
N GLU A 32 -0.19 -8.20 -10.11
CA GLU A 32 -0.94 -9.13 -10.97
C GLU A 32 -2.18 -8.47 -11.62
N ARG A 33 -2.66 -7.34 -11.08
CA ARG A 33 -3.91 -6.68 -11.49
C ARG A 33 -3.72 -5.22 -11.90
N TYR A 34 -2.73 -4.54 -11.35
CA TYR A 34 -2.45 -3.13 -11.59
C TYR A 34 -1.06 -2.93 -12.20
N PRO A 35 -0.88 -1.92 -13.07
CA PRO A 35 0.45 -1.58 -13.58
C PRO A 35 1.38 -1.12 -12.44
N ALA A 36 2.68 -1.32 -12.61
CA ALA A 36 3.70 -0.89 -11.64
C ALA A 36 3.64 0.61 -11.28
N SER A 37 3.21 1.44 -12.24
CA SER A 37 3.03 2.88 -12.08
C SER A 37 1.68 3.29 -11.49
N HIS A 38 0.81 2.34 -11.12
CA HIS A 38 -0.49 2.66 -10.55
C HIS A 38 -0.32 3.47 -9.26
N PRO A 39 -0.97 4.64 -9.13
CA PRO A 39 -0.85 5.45 -7.93
C PRO A 39 -1.53 4.76 -6.75
N ILE A 40 -0.84 4.68 -5.62
CA ILE A 40 -1.38 4.22 -4.35
C ILE A 40 -1.22 5.31 -3.31
N THR A 41 -2.16 5.40 -2.37
CA THR A 41 -2.06 6.33 -1.24
C THR A 41 -1.79 5.53 0.03
N LEU A 42 -0.69 5.88 0.70
CA LEU A 42 -0.31 5.35 1.98
C LEU A 42 -0.82 6.29 3.08
N VAL A 43 -1.30 5.68 4.16
CA VAL A 43 -1.80 6.39 5.34
C VAL A 43 -1.13 5.77 6.55
N ARG A 44 -0.40 6.58 7.31
CA ARG A 44 0.24 6.20 8.58
C ARG A 44 -0.34 7.06 9.70
N ALA A 45 -0.52 6.44 10.88
CA ALA A 45 -1.09 7.07 12.06
C ALA A 45 -2.41 7.84 11.79
N ALA A 46 -3.31 7.21 11.01
CA ALA A 46 -4.60 7.79 10.66
C ALA A 46 -5.37 8.26 11.90
N GLY A 47 -5.78 9.53 11.93
CA GLY A 47 -6.50 10.14 13.05
C GLY A 47 -5.67 10.40 14.31
N VAL A 48 -4.34 10.27 14.25
CA VAL A 48 -3.44 10.66 15.34
C VAL A 48 -2.97 12.09 15.10
N ASP A 49 -3.51 13.03 15.86
CA ASP A 49 -3.16 14.45 15.75
C ASP A 49 -1.65 14.68 15.90
N GLY A 50 -1.06 15.34 14.90
CA GLY A 50 0.38 15.65 14.86
C GLY A 50 1.27 14.53 14.28
N ASP A 51 0.76 13.31 14.15
CA ASP A 51 1.51 12.15 13.61
C ASP A 51 0.92 11.58 12.31
N GLU A 52 -0.30 11.98 11.91
CA GLU A 52 -0.91 11.54 10.65
C GLU A 52 -0.05 11.91 9.44
N GLN A 53 0.24 10.92 8.61
CA GLN A 53 0.98 11.08 7.37
C GLN A 53 0.22 10.41 6.23
N VAL A 54 -0.05 11.17 5.17
CA VAL A 54 -0.72 10.70 3.96
C VAL A 54 0.12 11.10 2.75
N TRP A 55 0.51 10.13 1.94
CA TRP A 55 1.29 10.41 0.72
C TRP A 55 0.98 9.39 -0.37
N THR A 56 1.19 9.79 -1.63
CA THR A 56 0.92 8.97 -2.81
C THR A 56 2.23 8.62 -3.50
N VAL A 57 2.39 7.34 -3.83
CA VAL A 57 3.55 6.81 -4.57
C VAL A 57 3.08 5.82 -5.65
N PRO A 58 3.91 5.53 -6.66
CA PRO A 58 3.68 4.38 -7.53
C PRO A 58 3.66 3.06 -6.76
N LEU A 59 2.84 2.11 -7.17
CA LEU A 59 2.72 0.78 -6.56
C LEU A 59 4.07 0.08 -6.36
N HIS A 60 4.97 0.19 -7.35
CA HIS A 60 6.28 -0.46 -7.27
C HIS A 60 7.23 0.11 -6.20
N GLU A 61 6.94 1.29 -5.66
CA GLU A 61 7.74 1.97 -4.62
C GLU A 61 7.22 1.73 -3.20
N ILE A 62 6.12 0.98 -3.03
CA ILE A 62 5.45 0.81 -1.72
C ILE A 62 6.38 0.27 -0.63
N ASP A 63 7.30 -0.64 -0.96
CA ASP A 63 8.25 -1.25 -0.03
C ASP A 63 9.58 -0.49 0.09
N HIS A 64 9.75 0.60 -0.66
CA HIS A 64 10.89 1.52 -0.51
C HIS A 64 10.65 2.61 0.54
N GLN A 65 9.46 2.64 1.15
CA GLN A 65 9.07 3.70 2.08
C GLN A 65 9.69 3.46 3.46
N ASP A 66 10.54 4.39 3.93
CA ASP A 66 11.15 4.35 5.27
C ASP A 66 10.11 4.37 6.40
N ALA A 67 8.92 4.90 6.13
CA ALA A 67 7.80 4.90 7.06
C ALA A 67 7.29 3.49 7.44
N LEU A 68 7.72 2.45 6.71
CA LEU A 68 7.35 1.04 6.91
C LEU A 68 8.49 0.19 7.50
N ASP A 69 9.48 0.79 8.17
CA ASP A 69 10.64 0.11 8.77
C ASP A 69 10.44 -0.38 10.23
N HIS A 70 9.20 -0.69 10.63
CA HIS A 70 8.94 -1.20 12.00
C HIS A 70 9.34 -2.66 12.19
#